data_AF-A0A0N0UNV7-F1
#
_entry.id   AF-A0A0N0UNV7-F1
#
_cell.length_a   1.000
_cell.length_b   1.000
_cell.length_c   1.000
_cell.angle_alpha   90.00
_cell.angle_beta   90.00
_cell.angle_gamma   90.00
#
_symmetry.space_group_name_H-M   'P 1'
#
loop_
_entity.id
_entity.type
_entity.pdbx_description
1 polymer ?
#
loop_
_entity_poly.entity_id
_entity_poly.type
_entity_poly.pdbx_seq_one_letter_code
_entity_poly.pdbx_strand_id
1 'polypeptide(L)'
;MNKESFSVVALHVGKNIAIKEARNLFNYQLIKREASFLLYEASDNAYVYIKDYGSIVFYNCKNDIINQFLKKISKNENYGMKYYNKEEYQVYKSENLEVDFNAVYLNNFDIDFLHIIMLNLAQSVALEAYVKKTSSLYESTLVYTKQLEFKGRINLSKIKMRKFIGKTLNIKNTITEELFVFDTSNLAWSNESLSLLDTKLKEELDIEKRFKGLHLSLDTIKENLDLFNELSQHKYSSMLEWIIIILILFEVVQIFV
;
A
#
# COMPACT_ATOMS: atom_id res chain seq x y z
N MET A 1 -32.91 22.18 1.76
CA MET A 1 -32.92 21.51 0.44
C MET A 1 -32.14 20.22 0.58
N ASN A 2 -32.77 19.06 0.37
CA ASN A 2 -32.03 17.81 0.27
C ASN A 2 -31.12 17.91 -0.96
N LYS A 3 -29.82 18.15 -0.75
CA LYS A 3 -28.83 18.00 -1.82
C LYS A 3 -28.79 16.52 -2.15
N GLU A 4 -29.00 16.17 -3.41
CA GLU A 4 -28.78 14.82 -3.91
C GLU A 4 -27.31 14.44 -3.59
N SER A 5 -27.14 13.35 -2.85
CA SER A 5 -25.85 12.92 -2.30
C SER A 5 -25.62 11.44 -2.57
N PHE A 6 -24.40 11.09 -2.95
CA PHE A 6 -24.01 9.72 -3.27
C PHE A 6 -22.84 9.28 -2.39
N SER A 7 -22.98 8.13 -1.74
CA SER A 7 -21.94 7.60 -0.86
C SER A 7 -20.82 6.94 -1.66
N VAL A 8 -19.58 7.17 -1.27
CA VAL A 8 -18.41 6.49 -1.84
C VAL A 8 -17.65 5.78 -0.73
N VAL A 9 -17.41 4.49 -0.89
CA VAL A 9 -16.68 3.66 0.07
C VAL A 9 -15.47 3.06 -0.62
N ALA A 10 -14.27 3.45 -0.20
CA ALA A 10 -13.03 2.86 -0.65
C ALA A 10 -12.50 1.85 0.36
N LEU A 11 -12.02 0.71 -0.12
CA LEU A 11 -11.49 -0.39 0.67
C LEU A 11 -10.18 -0.90 0.07
N HIS A 12 -9.22 -1.25 0.92
CA HIS A 12 -8.00 -1.94 0.50
C HIS A 12 -7.92 -3.36 1.08
N VAL A 13 -7.82 -4.38 0.22
CA VAL A 13 -7.89 -5.80 0.62
C VAL A 13 -6.55 -6.37 1.11
N GLY A 14 -5.48 -5.57 1.09
CA GLY A 14 -4.17 -5.92 1.67
C GLY A 14 -3.27 -6.77 0.78
N LYS A 15 -3.76 -7.17 -0.40
CA LYS A 15 -3.09 -7.98 -1.42
C LYS A 15 -3.49 -7.52 -2.82
N ASN A 16 -2.64 -7.78 -3.80
CA ASN A 16 -2.92 -7.46 -5.19
C ASN A 16 -4.12 -8.28 -5.71
N ILE A 17 -4.86 -7.68 -6.63
CA ILE A 17 -5.99 -8.30 -7.31
C ILE A 17 -5.57 -8.56 -8.76
N ALA A 18 -5.54 -9.83 -9.15
CA ALA A 18 -5.33 -10.21 -10.53
C ALA A 18 -6.54 -9.77 -11.37
N ILE A 19 -6.41 -8.64 -12.08
CA ILE A 19 -7.50 -8.01 -12.85
C ILE A 19 -8.18 -8.98 -13.82
N LYS A 20 -7.40 -9.83 -14.51
CA LYS A 20 -7.94 -10.85 -15.43
C LYS A 20 -8.82 -11.88 -14.72
N GLU A 21 -8.44 -12.32 -13.53
CA GLU A 21 -9.21 -13.27 -12.72
C GLU A 21 -10.45 -12.59 -12.14
N ALA A 22 -10.27 -11.41 -11.55
CA ALA A 22 -11.35 -10.62 -10.96
C ALA A 22 -12.47 -10.36 -11.97
N ARG A 23 -12.13 -10.11 -13.24
CA ARG A 23 -13.11 -9.92 -14.31
C ARG A 23 -14.06 -11.09 -14.47
N ASN A 24 -13.58 -12.31 -14.30
CA ASN A 24 -14.38 -13.52 -14.49
C ASN A 24 -15.25 -13.85 -13.26
N LEU A 25 -15.10 -13.13 -12.15
CA LEU A 25 -15.88 -13.34 -10.92
C LEU A 25 -17.23 -12.60 -10.93
N PHE A 26 -17.38 -11.60 -11.79
CA PHE A 26 -18.47 -10.63 -11.75
C PHE A 26 -19.20 -10.54 -13.09
N ASN A 27 -20.53 -10.64 -13.04
CA ASN A 27 -21.42 -10.51 -14.19
C ASN A 27 -22.11 -9.13 -14.20
N TYR A 28 -21.33 -8.07 -14.00
CA TYR A 28 -21.80 -6.68 -14.06
C TYR A 28 -21.40 -6.04 -15.40
N GLN A 29 -22.09 -4.97 -15.79
CA GLN A 29 -21.77 -4.23 -17.01
C GLN A 29 -20.40 -3.57 -16.86
N LEU A 30 -19.47 -3.90 -17.76
CA LEU A 30 -18.13 -3.35 -17.77
C LEU A 30 -18.13 -2.02 -18.54
N ILE A 31 -17.83 -0.92 -17.84
CA ILE A 31 -17.86 0.43 -18.40
C ILE A 31 -16.48 0.83 -18.93
N LYS A 32 -15.42 0.60 -18.14
CA LYS A 32 -14.02 0.84 -18.54
C LYS A 32 -13.12 -0.30 -18.10
N ARG A 33 -12.04 -0.51 -18.85
CA ARG A 33 -11.03 -1.52 -18.53
C ARG A 33 -9.65 -1.10 -19.01
N GLU A 34 -8.66 -1.39 -18.19
CA GLU A 34 -7.25 -1.35 -18.55
C GLU A 34 -6.53 -2.55 -17.92
N ALA A 35 -5.23 -2.68 -18.17
CA ALA A 35 -4.42 -3.73 -17.55
C ALA A 35 -4.44 -3.64 -16.02
N SER A 36 -4.51 -2.42 -15.48
CA SER A 36 -4.40 -2.13 -14.05
C SER A 36 -5.74 -1.95 -13.34
N PHE A 37 -6.88 -1.84 -14.06
CA PHE A 37 -8.17 -1.60 -13.41
C PHE A 37 -9.39 -2.10 -14.19
N LEU A 38 -10.50 -2.22 -13.46
CA LEU A 38 -11.85 -2.46 -13.98
C LEU A 38 -12.81 -1.43 -13.38
N LEU A 39 -13.73 -0.92 -14.18
CA LEU A 39 -14.84 -0.09 -13.74
C LEU A 39 -16.16 -0.72 -14.20
N TYR A 40 -16.99 -1.12 -13.24
CA TYR A 40 -18.29 -1.74 -13.45
C TYR A 40 -19.41 -0.80 -13.08
N GLU A 41 -20.55 -0.96 -13.74
CA GLU A 41 -21.85 -0.51 -13.26
C GLU A 41 -22.55 -1.72 -12.62
N ALA A 42 -22.73 -1.65 -11.30
CA ALA A 42 -23.30 -2.74 -10.50
C ALA A 42 -24.83 -2.67 -10.40
N SER A 43 -25.38 -1.46 -10.45
CA SER A 43 -26.81 -1.17 -10.58
C SER A 43 -26.99 0.26 -11.12
N ASP A 44 -28.22 0.69 -11.32
CA ASP A 44 -28.54 2.06 -11.78
C ASP A 44 -27.83 3.10 -10.90
N ASN A 45 -26.98 3.93 -11.54
CA ASN A 45 -26.13 4.95 -10.92
C ASN A 45 -25.28 4.44 -9.74
N ALA A 46 -24.82 3.18 -9.79
CA ALA A 46 -23.91 2.60 -8.80
C ALA A 46 -22.74 1.89 -9.48
N TYR A 47 -21.52 2.30 -9.12
CA TYR A 47 -20.30 1.88 -9.81
C TYR A 47 -19.33 1.18 -8.85
N VAL A 48 -18.53 0.26 -9.40
CA VAL A 48 -17.47 -0.42 -8.67
C VAL A 48 -16.17 -0.33 -9.45
N TYR A 49 -15.17 0.27 -8.83
CA TYR A 49 -13.82 0.39 -9.36
C TYR A 49 -12.91 -0.61 -8.66
N ILE A 50 -12.17 -1.42 -9.42
CA ILE A 50 -11.20 -2.38 -8.90
C ILE A 50 -9.84 -2.03 -9.47
N LYS A 51 -8.85 -1.88 -8.60
CA LYS A 51 -7.47 -1.60 -8.96
C LYS A 51 -6.56 -2.78 -8.62
N ASP A 52 -5.58 -3.03 -9.47
CA ASP A 52 -4.64 -4.15 -9.41
C ASP A 52 -3.84 -4.22 -8.10
N TYR A 53 -3.46 -3.08 -7.52
CA TYR A 53 -2.81 -3.03 -6.21
C TYR A 53 -3.72 -3.35 -5.03
N GLY A 54 -4.96 -3.78 -5.26
CA GLY A 54 -5.82 -4.32 -4.20
C GLY A 54 -6.80 -3.33 -3.57
N SER A 55 -7.02 -2.18 -4.19
CA SER A 55 -8.08 -1.25 -3.77
C SER A 55 -9.36 -1.46 -4.57
N ILE A 56 -10.48 -1.35 -3.89
CA ILE A 56 -11.83 -1.44 -4.47
C ILE A 56 -12.63 -0.24 -3.96
N VAL A 57 -13.26 0.49 -4.87
CA VAL A 57 -14.08 1.65 -4.53
C VAL A 57 -15.50 1.42 -5.02
N PHE A 58 -16.45 1.71 -4.15
CA PHE A 58 -17.88 1.52 -4.37
C PHE A 58 -18.55 2.88 -4.36
N TYR A 59 -19.08 3.30 -5.50
CA TYR A 59 -19.87 4.52 -5.63
C TYR A 59 -21.35 4.14 -5.59
N ASN A 60 -22.09 4.75 -4.68
CA ASN A 60 -23.53 4.61 -4.49
C ASN A 60 -24.02 3.14 -4.39
N CYS A 61 -23.16 2.22 -3.95
CA CYS A 61 -23.50 0.81 -3.83
C CYS A 61 -24.13 0.53 -2.46
N LYS A 62 -25.20 -0.28 -2.46
CA LYS A 62 -25.77 -0.84 -1.22
C LYS A 62 -24.80 -1.81 -0.55
N ASN A 63 -24.89 -1.93 0.77
CA ASN A 63 -24.05 -2.84 1.57
C ASN A 63 -24.08 -4.29 1.07
N ASP A 64 -25.19 -4.77 0.52
CA ASP A 64 -25.31 -6.13 -0.03
C ASP A 64 -24.38 -6.34 -1.23
N ILE A 65 -24.27 -5.35 -2.13
CA ILE A 65 -23.36 -5.38 -3.27
C ILE A 65 -21.92 -5.38 -2.76
N ILE A 66 -21.59 -4.49 -1.82
CA ILE A 66 -20.24 -4.40 -1.27
C ILE A 66 -19.83 -5.73 -0.64
N ASN A 67 -20.69 -6.33 0.18
CA ASN A 67 -20.43 -7.62 0.83
C ASN A 67 -20.29 -8.76 -0.18
N GLN A 68 -21.08 -8.77 -1.26
CA GLN A 68 -20.97 -9.75 -2.33
C GLN A 68 -19.63 -9.64 -3.06
N PHE A 69 -19.17 -8.42 -3.36
CA PHE A 69 -17.86 -8.17 -3.97
C PHE A 69 -16.72 -8.64 -3.08
N LEU A 70 -16.74 -8.23 -1.80
CA LEU A 70 -15.71 -8.61 -0.85
C LEU A 70 -15.64 -10.12 -0.68
N LYS A 71 -16.78 -10.81 -0.54
CA LYS A 71 -16.85 -12.27 -0.40
C LYS A 71 -16.25 -12.99 -1.61
N LYS A 72 -16.48 -12.52 -2.84
CA LYS A 72 -15.90 -13.12 -4.04
C LYS A 72 -14.40 -12.89 -4.13
N ILE A 73 -13.93 -11.68 -3.85
CA ILE A 73 -12.49 -11.31 -3.92
C ILE A 73 -11.69 -11.98 -2.80
N SER A 74 -12.29 -12.16 -1.62
CA SER A 74 -11.69 -12.90 -0.52
C SER A 74 -11.74 -14.42 -0.68
N LYS A 75 -12.20 -14.95 -1.83
CA LYS A 75 -12.41 -16.40 -2.06
C LYS A 75 -13.28 -17.06 -0.99
N ASN A 76 -14.34 -16.35 -0.56
CA ASN A 76 -15.28 -16.74 0.49
C ASN A 76 -14.70 -16.77 1.92
N GLU A 77 -13.53 -16.19 2.17
CA GLU A 77 -13.10 -15.92 3.54
C GLU A 77 -13.97 -14.78 4.12
N ASN A 78 -14.62 -15.02 5.27
CA ASN A 78 -15.57 -14.11 5.91
C ASN A 78 -14.87 -12.91 6.58
N TYR A 79 -14.24 -12.04 5.79
CA TYR A 79 -13.79 -10.73 6.27
C TYR A 79 -14.87 -9.70 5.97
N GLY A 80 -15.51 -9.18 7.03
CA GLY A 80 -16.34 -7.98 6.91
C GLY A 80 -15.51 -6.72 6.59
N MET A 81 -16.17 -5.64 6.19
CA MET A 81 -15.51 -4.36 5.86
C MET A 81 -14.55 -3.86 6.96
N LYS A 82 -14.85 -4.13 8.24
CA LYS A 82 -14.06 -3.71 9.40
C LYS A 82 -12.62 -4.23 9.42
N TYR A 83 -12.31 -5.24 8.63
CA TYR A 83 -10.96 -5.82 8.56
C TYR A 83 -10.08 -5.17 7.49
N TYR A 84 -10.65 -4.30 6.67
CA TYR A 84 -9.96 -3.62 5.58
C TYR A 84 -9.71 -2.15 5.95
N ASN A 85 -8.63 -1.58 5.43
CA ASN A 85 -8.47 -0.13 5.47
C ASN A 85 -9.59 0.47 4.63
N LYS A 86 -10.27 1.48 5.19
CA LYS A 86 -11.51 2.03 4.67
C LYS A 86 -11.48 3.54 4.73
N GLU A 87 -12.08 4.15 3.73
CA GLU A 87 -12.30 5.59 3.64
C GLU A 87 -13.67 5.85 3.02
N GLU A 88 -14.40 6.84 3.53
CA GLU A 88 -15.77 7.15 3.11
C GLU A 88 -15.89 8.61 2.73
N TYR A 89 -16.50 8.86 1.57
CA TYR A 89 -16.76 10.19 1.05
C TYR A 89 -18.24 10.32 0.66
N GLN A 90 -18.74 11.54 0.64
CA GLN A 90 -20.04 11.89 0.07
C GLN A 90 -19.85 12.78 -1.14
N VAL A 91 -20.51 12.46 -2.24
CA VAL A 91 -20.50 13.29 -3.45
C VAL A 91 -21.82 14.03 -3.56
N TYR A 92 -21.77 15.35 -3.55
CA TYR A 92 -22.91 16.24 -3.58
C TYR A 92 -23.01 16.97 -4.92
N LYS A 93 -24.24 17.11 -5.42
CA LYS A 93 -24.50 17.98 -6.57
C LYS A 93 -24.30 19.45 -6.18
N SER A 94 -23.46 20.15 -6.93
CA SER A 94 -23.11 21.56 -6.73
C SER A 94 -22.69 22.20 -8.04
N GLU A 95 -22.95 23.49 -8.24
CA GLU A 95 -22.48 24.21 -9.43
C GLU A 95 -20.96 24.38 -9.44
N ASN A 96 -20.37 24.59 -8.27
CA ASN A 96 -18.93 24.76 -8.10
C ASN A 96 -18.26 23.43 -7.77
N LEU A 97 -17.10 23.19 -8.40
CA LEU A 97 -16.24 22.06 -8.12
C LEU A 97 -15.39 22.35 -6.88
N GLU A 98 -15.66 21.64 -5.79
CA GLU A 98 -14.93 21.75 -4.52
C GLU A 98 -14.70 20.37 -3.91
N VAL A 99 -13.61 20.24 -3.17
CA VAL A 99 -13.28 19.05 -2.39
C VAL A 99 -13.03 19.54 -0.97
N ASP A 100 -13.65 18.88 -0.01
CA ASP A 100 -13.57 19.18 1.41
C ASP A 100 -13.50 17.85 2.18
N PHE A 101 -13.39 17.93 3.50
CA PHE A 101 -13.22 16.76 4.35
C PHE A 101 -14.37 15.75 4.16
N ASN A 102 -14.05 14.56 3.65
CA ASN A 102 -14.99 13.49 3.31
C ASN A 102 -16.12 13.91 2.35
N ALA A 103 -15.94 14.98 1.56
CA ALA A 103 -16.96 15.49 0.66
C ALA A 103 -16.38 15.97 -0.69
N VAL A 104 -17.07 15.64 -1.77
CA VAL A 104 -16.79 16.17 -3.11
C VAL A 104 -18.04 16.86 -3.63
N TYR A 105 -17.91 18.09 -4.10
CA TYR A 105 -18.98 18.89 -4.68
C TYR A 105 -18.72 19.08 -6.16
N LEU A 106 -19.67 18.68 -7.01
CA LEU A 106 -19.53 18.80 -8.47
C LEU A 106 -20.88 18.81 -9.18
N ASN A 107 -20.91 19.36 -10.39
CA ASN A 107 -22.13 19.44 -11.20
C ASN A 107 -22.25 18.26 -12.18
N ASN A 108 -21.11 17.73 -12.62
CA ASN A 108 -21.03 16.73 -13.69
C ASN A 108 -20.70 15.34 -13.15
N PHE A 109 -21.68 14.44 -13.17
CA PHE A 109 -21.55 13.05 -12.70
C PHE A 109 -21.21 12.06 -13.81
N ASP A 110 -20.61 12.52 -14.90
CA ASP A 110 -20.11 11.65 -15.95
C ASP A 110 -19.10 10.63 -15.41
N ILE A 111 -19.00 9.48 -16.06
CA ILE A 111 -18.18 8.35 -15.67
C ILE A 111 -16.69 8.72 -15.55
N ASP A 112 -16.24 9.76 -16.26
CA ASP A 112 -14.89 10.29 -16.14
C ASP A 112 -14.64 10.94 -14.77
N PHE A 113 -15.57 11.76 -14.29
CA PHE A 113 -15.50 12.39 -12.97
C PHE A 113 -15.56 11.34 -11.86
N LEU A 114 -16.47 10.37 -11.99
CA LEU A 114 -16.58 9.26 -11.04
C LEU A 114 -15.29 8.42 -11.01
N HIS A 115 -14.69 8.16 -12.17
CA HIS A 115 -13.42 7.44 -12.23
C HIS A 115 -12.29 8.21 -11.53
N ILE A 116 -12.18 9.54 -11.69
CA ILE A 116 -11.18 10.34 -10.98
C ILE A 116 -11.38 10.27 -9.46
N ILE A 117 -12.61 10.38 -8.97
CA ILE A 117 -12.92 10.26 -7.53
C ILE A 117 -12.52 8.88 -7.02
N MET A 118 -12.94 7.82 -7.73
CA MET A 118 -12.66 6.45 -7.34
C MET A 118 -11.17 6.11 -7.39
N LEU A 119 -10.44 6.64 -8.37
CA LEU A 119 -9.00 6.45 -8.49
C LEU A 119 -8.25 7.07 -7.30
N ASN A 120 -8.55 8.33 -6.97
CA ASN A 120 -7.88 9.04 -5.88
C ASN A 120 -8.18 8.39 -4.51
N LEU A 121 -9.43 7.99 -4.28
CA LEU A 121 -9.78 7.27 -3.05
C LEU A 121 -9.14 5.87 -3.01
N ALA A 122 -9.02 5.17 -4.13
CA ALA A 122 -8.31 3.89 -4.20
C ALA A 122 -6.83 4.04 -3.82
N GLN A 123 -6.18 5.11 -4.28
CA GLN A 123 -4.79 5.44 -3.94
C GLN A 123 -4.66 5.78 -2.45
N SER A 124 -5.59 6.56 -1.88
CA SER A 124 -5.55 6.92 -0.46
C SER A 124 -5.63 5.71 0.47
N VAL A 125 -6.59 4.79 0.24
CA VAL A 125 -6.71 3.58 1.09
C VAL A 125 -5.55 2.60 0.90
N ALA A 126 -4.92 2.58 -0.28
CA ALA A 126 -3.71 1.80 -0.50
C ALA A 126 -2.51 2.40 0.22
N LEU A 127 -2.30 3.72 0.12
CA LEU A 127 -1.27 4.45 0.85
C LEU A 127 -1.40 4.21 2.36
N GLU A 128 -2.61 4.27 2.90
CA GLU A 128 -2.87 4.00 4.31
C GLU A 128 -2.41 2.59 4.73
N ALA A 129 -2.70 1.60 3.88
CA ALA A 129 -2.30 0.22 4.12
C ALA A 129 -0.78 0.06 4.14
N TYR A 130 -0.07 0.74 3.22
CA TYR A 130 1.38 0.70 3.16
C TYR A 130 2.04 1.47 4.29
N VAL A 131 1.50 2.63 4.69
CA VAL A 131 1.95 3.39 5.87
C VAL A 131 1.89 2.50 7.10
N LYS A 132 0.76 1.83 7.36
CA LYS A 132 0.63 0.88 8.50
C LYS A 132 1.65 -0.26 8.45
N LYS A 133 1.86 -0.86 7.26
CA LYS A 133 2.86 -1.93 7.08
C LYS A 133 4.28 -1.41 7.36
N THR A 134 4.61 -0.22 6.90
CA THR A 134 5.93 0.41 7.08
C THR A 134 6.16 0.83 8.52
N SER A 135 5.16 1.37 9.23
CA SER A 135 5.27 1.70 10.65
C SER A 135 5.63 0.46 11.49
N SER A 136 5.04 -0.71 11.19
CA SER A 136 5.40 -1.96 11.87
C SER A 136 6.86 -2.38 11.63
N LEU A 137 7.39 -2.15 10.43
CA LEU A 137 8.81 -2.36 10.13
C LEU A 137 9.69 -1.35 10.87
N TYR A 138 9.31 -0.07 10.87
CA TYR A 138 10.03 0.98 11.55
C TYR A 138 10.18 0.70 13.05
N GLU A 139 9.08 0.35 13.72
CA GLU A 139 9.08 -0.04 15.15
C GLU A 139 10.02 -1.24 15.41
N SER A 140 9.99 -2.23 14.52
CA SER A 140 10.88 -3.38 14.62
C SER A 140 12.35 -2.98 14.49
N THR A 141 12.67 -2.02 13.60
CA THR A 141 14.02 -1.46 13.45
C THR A 141 14.46 -0.70 14.69
N LEU A 142 13.59 0.13 15.28
CA LEU A 142 13.86 0.90 16.50
C LEU A 142 14.24 0.00 17.68
N VAL A 143 13.62 -1.17 17.81
CA VAL A 143 13.99 -2.17 18.84
C VAL A 143 15.47 -2.57 18.71
N TYR A 144 15.97 -2.77 17.50
CA TYR A 144 17.36 -3.15 17.26
C TYR A 144 18.33 -1.98 17.43
N THR A 145 17.94 -0.77 17.03
CA THR A 145 18.70 0.46 17.31
C THR A 145 18.91 0.65 18.80
N LYS A 146 17.86 0.50 19.61
CA LYS A 146 17.95 0.55 21.09
C LYS A 146 18.83 -0.55 21.67
N GLN A 147 18.80 -1.77 21.12
CA GLN A 147 19.71 -2.83 21.54
C GLN A 147 21.18 -2.46 21.27
N LEU A 148 21.45 -1.87 20.12
CA LEU A 148 22.78 -1.40 19.77
C LEU A 148 23.25 -0.30 20.73
N GLU A 149 22.40 0.68 21.04
CA GLU A 149 22.67 1.76 22.00
C GLU A 149 23.01 1.21 23.40
N PHE A 150 22.16 0.37 23.98
CA PHE A 150 22.32 -0.08 25.38
C PHE A 150 23.29 -1.25 25.56
N LYS A 151 23.47 -2.10 24.55
CA LYS A 151 24.24 -3.36 24.67
C LYS A 151 25.47 -3.42 23.78
N GLY A 152 25.66 -2.46 22.87
CA GLY A 152 26.70 -2.50 21.84
C GLY A 152 26.56 -3.65 20.84
N ARG A 153 25.42 -4.37 20.85
CA ARG A 153 25.18 -5.52 19.98
C ARG A 153 23.70 -5.71 19.68
N ILE A 154 23.42 -6.19 18.48
CA ILE A 154 22.06 -6.50 18.01
C ILE A 154 21.81 -8.00 18.17
N ASN A 155 20.69 -8.37 18.79
CA ASN A 155 20.27 -9.75 18.91
C ASN A 155 19.35 -10.17 17.75
N LEU A 156 19.89 -10.17 16.53
CA LEU A 156 19.17 -10.55 15.32
C LEU A 156 20.00 -11.54 14.50
N SER A 157 19.45 -12.75 14.27
CA SER A 157 20.12 -13.76 13.45
C SER A 157 20.22 -13.30 11.99
N LYS A 158 21.29 -13.70 11.27
CA LYS A 158 21.46 -13.43 9.83
C LYS A 158 20.24 -13.78 8.97
N ILE A 159 19.60 -14.93 9.25
CA ILE A 159 18.42 -15.37 8.49
C ILE A 159 17.25 -14.41 8.69
N LYS A 160 16.95 -14.03 9.93
CA LYS A 160 15.90 -13.05 10.24
C LYS A 160 16.22 -11.67 9.65
N MET A 161 17.49 -11.23 9.69
CA MET A 161 17.94 -9.99 9.06
C MET A 161 17.64 -9.97 7.55
N ARG A 162 18.07 -11.02 6.83
CA ARG A 162 17.81 -11.15 5.38
C ARG A 162 16.33 -11.17 5.04
N LYS A 163 15.50 -11.87 5.85
CA LYS A 163 14.04 -11.85 5.70
C LYS A 163 13.46 -10.45 5.91
N PHE A 164 13.99 -9.70 6.86
CA PHE A 164 13.56 -8.32 7.12
C PHE A 164 13.93 -7.41 5.95
N ILE A 165 15.18 -7.43 5.49
CA ILE A 165 15.63 -6.70 4.29
C ILE A 165 14.74 -7.04 3.09
N GLY A 166 14.52 -8.32 2.82
CA GLY A 166 13.66 -8.76 1.72
C GLY A 166 12.22 -8.26 1.83
N LYS A 167 11.64 -8.24 3.05
CA LYS A 167 10.30 -7.68 3.27
C LYS A 167 10.25 -6.17 3.00
N THR A 168 11.25 -5.42 3.47
CA THR A 168 11.36 -3.97 3.22
C THR A 168 11.50 -3.69 1.72
N LEU A 169 12.37 -4.42 1.02
CA LEU A 169 12.56 -4.29 -0.42
C LEU A 169 11.30 -4.62 -1.22
N ASN A 170 10.59 -5.70 -0.87
CA ASN A 170 9.33 -6.04 -1.52
C ASN A 170 8.30 -4.91 -1.36
N ILE A 171 8.13 -4.36 -0.16
CA ILE A 171 7.20 -3.24 0.05
C ILE A 171 7.62 -2.03 -0.79
N LYS A 172 8.90 -1.67 -0.80
CA LYS A 172 9.42 -0.56 -1.60
C LYS A 172 9.14 -0.77 -3.09
N ASN A 173 9.48 -1.94 -3.64
CA ASN A 173 9.26 -2.26 -5.05
C ASN A 173 7.78 -2.23 -5.41
N THR A 174 6.90 -2.83 -4.59
CA THR A 174 5.45 -2.81 -4.82
C THR A 174 4.90 -1.39 -4.85
N ILE A 175 5.34 -0.51 -3.93
CA ILE A 175 4.90 0.90 -3.93
C ILE A 175 5.40 1.61 -5.20
N THR A 176 6.65 1.42 -5.59
CA THR A 176 7.24 2.04 -6.78
C THR A 176 6.58 1.56 -8.08
N GLU A 177 6.26 0.27 -8.18
CA GLU A 177 5.70 -0.33 -9.39
C GLU A 177 4.18 -0.13 -9.53
N GLU A 178 3.44 -0.08 -8.41
CA GLU A 178 1.98 -0.14 -8.46
C GLU A 178 1.29 1.15 -8.03
N LEU A 179 1.93 1.90 -7.13
CA LEU A 179 1.47 3.22 -6.71
C LEU A 179 2.17 4.29 -7.57
N PHE A 180 1.79 4.38 -8.85
CA PHE A 180 2.08 5.53 -9.73
C PHE A 180 1.32 6.77 -9.26
N VAL A 181 1.58 7.19 -8.03
CA VAL A 181 0.83 8.23 -7.33
C VAL A 181 1.10 9.63 -7.90
N PHE A 182 2.24 9.79 -8.58
CA PHE A 182 2.66 11.08 -9.14
C PHE A 182 2.16 11.34 -10.56
N ASP A 183 1.81 10.30 -11.32
CA ASP A 183 1.27 10.50 -12.67
C ASP A 183 -0.22 10.83 -12.55
N THR A 184 -0.55 12.08 -12.84
CA THR A 184 -1.91 12.48 -13.23
C THR A 184 -2.37 11.53 -14.34
N SER A 185 -3.49 10.85 -14.12
CA SER A 185 -3.99 9.88 -15.10
C SER A 185 -4.20 10.57 -16.46
N ASN A 186 -4.00 9.85 -17.56
CA ASN A 186 -4.31 10.39 -18.91
C ASN A 186 -5.74 10.94 -18.98
N LEU A 187 -6.65 10.39 -18.17
CA LEU A 187 -8.02 10.87 -18.02
C LEU A 187 -8.08 12.27 -17.39
N ALA A 188 -7.30 12.54 -16.33
CA ALA A 188 -7.24 13.85 -15.70
C ALA A 188 -6.74 14.92 -16.69
N TRP A 189 -5.83 14.57 -17.62
CA TRP A 189 -5.36 15.46 -18.67
C TRP A 189 -6.35 15.72 -19.80
N SER A 190 -7.44 14.96 -19.88
CA SER A 190 -8.38 15.06 -21.01
C SER A 190 -9.18 16.37 -21.01
N ASN A 191 -9.42 16.98 -19.84
CA ASN A 191 -10.01 18.31 -19.72
C ASN A 191 -9.62 19.01 -18.41
N GLU A 192 -9.81 20.33 -18.38
CA GLU A 192 -9.44 21.18 -17.24
C GLU A 192 -10.21 20.84 -15.96
N SER A 193 -11.49 20.50 -16.04
CA SER A 193 -12.32 20.19 -14.87
C SER A 193 -11.92 18.88 -14.18
N LEU A 194 -11.53 17.86 -14.94
CA LEU A 194 -11.02 16.58 -14.42
C LEU A 194 -9.63 16.77 -13.80
N SER A 195 -8.78 17.59 -14.42
CA SER A 195 -7.46 17.96 -13.87
C SER A 195 -7.60 18.72 -12.54
N LEU A 196 -8.55 19.65 -12.47
CA LEU A 196 -8.86 20.40 -11.24
C LEU A 196 -9.38 19.46 -10.14
N LEU A 197 -10.27 18.52 -10.49
CA LEU A 197 -10.79 17.53 -9.54
C LEU A 197 -9.67 16.63 -9.00
N ASP A 198 -8.82 16.10 -9.89
CA ASP A 198 -7.69 15.24 -9.51
C ASP A 198 -6.73 15.98 -8.57
N THR A 199 -6.39 17.23 -8.92
CA THR A 199 -5.52 18.08 -8.09
C THR A 199 -6.12 18.31 -6.70
N LYS A 200 -7.38 18.75 -6.62
CA LYS A 200 -8.04 19.02 -5.33
C LYS A 200 -8.18 17.77 -4.46
N LEU A 201 -8.48 16.62 -5.07
CA LEU A 201 -8.54 15.34 -4.35
C LEU A 201 -7.16 14.93 -3.82
N LYS A 202 -6.11 15.05 -4.63
CA LYS A 202 -4.74 14.73 -4.21
C LYS A 202 -4.26 15.60 -3.06
N GLU A 203 -4.61 16.89 -3.09
CA GLU A 203 -4.32 17.84 -2.01
C GLU A 203 -5.06 17.46 -0.73
N GLU A 204 -6.37 17.25 -0.79
CA GLU A 204 -7.19 16.93 0.40
C GLU A 204 -6.81 15.58 1.02
N LEU A 205 -6.51 14.59 0.20
CA LEU A 205 -6.12 13.24 0.65
C LEU A 205 -4.63 13.14 1.03
N ASP A 206 -3.88 14.26 0.95
CA ASP A 206 -2.43 14.36 1.21
C ASP A 206 -1.60 13.29 0.47
N ILE A 207 -2.05 12.92 -0.72
CA ILE A 207 -1.56 11.76 -1.48
C ILE A 207 -0.03 11.84 -1.70
N GLU A 208 0.45 13.01 -2.14
CA GLU A 208 1.86 13.24 -2.40
C GLU A 208 2.71 13.24 -1.11
N LYS A 209 2.22 13.89 -0.05
CA LYS A 209 2.93 13.96 1.24
C LYS A 209 3.06 12.57 1.87
N ARG A 210 1.97 11.80 1.86
CA ARG A 210 1.93 10.44 2.41
C ARG A 210 2.84 9.50 1.63
N PHE A 211 2.86 9.61 0.30
CA PHE A 211 3.81 8.85 -0.52
C PHE A 211 5.26 9.21 -0.19
N LYS A 212 5.61 10.50 -0.14
CA LYS A 212 6.99 10.95 0.18
C LYS A 212 7.44 10.48 1.56
N GLY A 213 6.58 10.61 2.58
CA GLY A 213 6.87 10.15 3.94
C GLY A 213 7.05 8.63 4.03
N LEU A 214 6.25 7.88 3.28
CA LEU A 214 6.37 6.42 3.16
C LEU A 214 7.71 6.01 2.54
N HIS A 215 8.12 6.65 1.43
CA HIS A 215 9.39 6.37 0.77
C HIS A 215 10.59 6.69 1.67
N LEU A 216 10.59 7.86 2.31
CA LEU A 216 11.63 8.25 3.27
C LEU A 216 11.75 7.24 4.41
N SER A 217 10.63 6.80 4.97
CA SER A 217 10.62 5.82 6.06
C SER A 217 11.22 4.48 5.64
N LEU A 218 10.89 4.01 4.43
CA LEU A 218 11.45 2.77 3.88
C LEU A 218 12.95 2.87 3.62
N ASP A 219 13.43 4.01 3.13
CA ASP A 219 14.86 4.26 2.93
C ASP A 219 15.61 4.24 4.25
N THR A 220 15.12 4.94 5.27
CA THR A 220 15.71 4.91 6.62
C THR A 220 15.72 3.51 7.23
N ILE A 221 14.66 2.71 7.02
CA ILE A 221 14.64 1.32 7.48
C ILE A 221 15.72 0.51 6.77
N LYS A 222 15.83 0.65 5.44
CA LYS A 222 16.82 -0.07 4.63
C LYS A 222 18.24 0.28 5.08
N GLU A 223 18.56 1.56 5.21
CA GLU A 223 19.88 2.04 5.65
C GLU A 223 20.26 1.45 7.02
N ASN A 224 19.33 1.45 7.98
CA ASN A 224 19.56 0.81 9.28
C ASN A 224 19.81 -0.70 9.16
N LEU A 225 19.04 -1.40 8.34
CA LEU A 225 19.21 -2.85 8.14
C LEU A 225 20.54 -3.19 7.44
N ASP A 226 20.98 -2.36 6.50
CA ASP A 226 22.27 -2.49 5.82
C ASP A 226 23.42 -2.35 6.84
N LEU A 227 23.39 -1.30 7.67
CA LEU A 227 24.33 -1.11 8.78
C LEU A 227 24.35 -2.33 9.73
N PHE A 228 23.16 -2.81 10.13
CA PHE A 228 23.09 -3.95 11.05
C PHE A 228 23.66 -5.23 10.43
N ASN A 229 23.48 -5.41 9.12
CA ASN A 229 24.02 -6.54 8.39
C ASN A 229 25.55 -6.48 8.32
N GLU A 230 26.15 -5.31 8.10
CA GLU A 230 27.60 -5.09 8.12
C GLU A 230 28.20 -5.42 9.50
N LEU A 231 27.61 -4.89 10.58
CA LEU A 231 28.03 -5.18 11.96
C LEU A 231 27.98 -6.69 12.28
N SER A 232 27.03 -7.42 11.69
CA SER A 232 26.94 -8.88 11.88
C SER A 232 27.99 -9.68 11.11
N GLN A 233 28.61 -9.14 10.06
CA GLN A 233 29.59 -9.86 9.22
C GLN A 233 30.99 -9.91 9.86
N HIS A 234 31.36 -8.92 10.68
CA HIS A 234 32.69 -8.83 11.31
C HIS A 234 33.00 -9.91 12.37
N LYS A 235 32.03 -10.73 12.79
CA LYS A 235 32.24 -11.76 13.82
C LYS A 235 33.06 -12.99 13.37
N TYR A 236 33.34 -13.17 12.09
CA TYR A 236 33.99 -14.39 11.58
C TYR A 236 35.52 -14.30 11.50
N SER A 237 36.09 -13.10 11.52
CA SER A 237 37.55 -12.94 11.50
C SER A 237 38.19 -13.65 12.69
N SER A 238 37.59 -13.53 13.87
CA SER A 238 38.12 -14.16 15.09
C SER A 238 37.92 -15.68 15.12
N MET A 239 36.96 -16.24 14.38
CA MET A 239 36.71 -17.69 14.43
C MET A 239 37.79 -18.47 13.67
N LEU A 240 38.24 -17.95 12.52
CA LEU A 240 39.37 -18.52 11.78
C LEU A 240 40.67 -18.39 12.61
N GLU A 241 40.85 -17.26 13.28
CA GLU A 241 41.97 -17.01 14.18
C GLU A 241 42.02 -18.05 15.31
N TRP A 242 40.90 -18.32 15.99
CA TRP A 242 40.82 -19.37 17.02
C TRP A 242 41.10 -20.77 16.48
N ILE A 243 40.62 -21.10 15.27
CA ILE A 243 40.92 -22.40 14.63
C ILE A 243 42.42 -22.53 14.41
N ILE A 244 43.09 -21.50 13.89
CA ILE A 244 44.55 -21.50 13.67
C ILE A 244 45.30 -21.68 15.00
N ILE A 245 44.93 -20.94 16.04
CA ILE A 245 45.55 -21.04 17.37
C ILE A 245 45.41 -22.46 17.93
N ILE A 246 44.24 -23.07 17.81
CA ILE A 246 43.98 -24.45 18.28
C ILE A 246 44.80 -25.47 17.47
N LEU A 247 44.90 -25.30 16.15
CA LEU A 247 45.69 -26.19 15.29
C LEU A 247 47.18 -26.14 15.64
N ILE A 248 47.74 -24.94 15.87
CA ILE A 248 49.13 -24.77 16.32
C ILE A 248 49.34 -25.41 17.69
N LEU A 249 48.43 -25.19 18.65
CA LEU A 249 48.52 -25.81 19.98
C LEU A 249 48.52 -27.34 19.91
N PHE A 250 47.68 -27.92 19.05
CA PHE A 250 47.61 -29.36 18.84
C PHE A 250 48.94 -29.93 18.29
N GLU A 251 49.51 -29.26 17.29
CA GLU A 251 50.79 -29.66 16.68
C GLU A 251 51.95 -29.58 17.69
N VAL A 252 52.00 -28.52 18.49
CA VAL A 252 53.00 -28.38 19.56
C VAL A 252 52.88 -29.51 20.57
N VAL A 253 51.67 -29.84 21.05
CA VAL A 253 51.46 -30.95 22.00
C VAL A 253 51.92 -32.29 21.40
N GLN A 254 51.63 -32.54 20.13
CA GLN A 254 52.03 -33.77 19.44
C GLN A 254 53.56 -33.89 19.28
N ILE A 255 54.29 -32.78 19.21
CA ILE A 255 55.76 -32.79 19.16
C ILE A 255 56.38 -33.17 20.51
N PHE A 256 55.70 -32.88 21.63
CA PHE A 256 56.23 -33.08 22.99
C PHE A 256 55.80 -34.38 23.67
N VAL A 257 54.85 -35.13 23.10
CA VAL A 257 54.36 -36.44 23.58
C VAL A 257 54.89 -37.55 22.70
#